data_AF-A0A8I0AQ63-F1
#
_entry.id   AF-A0A8I0AQ63-F1
#
_cell.length_a   1.000
_cell.length_b   1.000
_cell.length_c   1.000
_cell.angle_alpha   90.00
_cell.angle_beta   90.00
_cell.angle_gamma   90.00
#
_symmetry.space_group_name_H-M   'P 1'
#
loop_
_entity.id
_entity.type
_entity.pdbx_description
1 polymer ?
#
loop_
_entity_poly.entity_id
_entity_poly.type
_entity_poly.pdbx_seq_one_letter_code
_entity_poly.pdbx_strand_id
1 'polypeptide(L)'
;MTVLADHPENLAFYRGSSFDPYFQDIIEMTYMQALTVNDIHMEGSELCLNLRTWWINYSEHDGAINRRGDCIDVSLRRNTAYMEPPSFSITSVHCPACGASFDTVRQRSCPYCGSDYHMENAGFVIEKLELV
;
A
#
# COMPACT_ATOMS: atom_id res chain seq x y z
N MET A 1 4.92 -9.55 -3.19
CA MET A 1 5.57 -9.13 -1.94
C MET A 1 4.47 -9.05 -0.91
N THR A 2 4.52 -9.86 0.15
CA THR A 2 3.53 -9.85 1.23
C THR A 2 4.15 -9.15 2.42
N VAL A 3 3.47 -8.13 2.94
CA VAL A 3 3.92 -7.37 4.11
C VAL A 3 3.04 -7.75 5.27
N LEU A 4 3.59 -8.53 6.21
CA LEU A 4 2.95 -8.79 7.50
C LEU A 4 3.30 -7.62 8.43
N ALA A 5 2.27 -6.97 8.98
CA ALA A 5 2.44 -5.90 9.95
C ALA A 5 1.40 -6.06 11.06
N ASP A 6 1.89 -6.06 12.31
CA ASP A 6 1.03 -6.09 13.50
C ASP A 6 0.16 -4.81 13.61
N HIS A 7 0.60 -3.74 12.97
CA HIS A 7 -0.03 -2.42 12.94
C HIS A 7 -0.16 -1.92 11.49
N PRO A 8 -1.16 -2.40 10.72
CA PRO A 8 -1.35 -2.01 9.32
C PRO A 8 -1.56 -0.50 9.12
N GLU A 9 -2.05 0.21 10.14
CA GLU A 9 -2.17 1.67 10.19
C GLU A 9 -0.83 2.42 10.12
N ASN A 10 0.27 1.71 10.39
CA ASN A 10 1.63 2.24 10.36
C ASN A 10 2.37 1.91 9.07
N LEU A 11 1.77 1.20 8.12
CA LEU A 11 2.38 0.92 6.82
C LEU A 11 2.54 2.22 6.03
N ALA A 12 3.76 2.53 5.57
CA ALA A 12 4.00 3.78 4.85
C ALA A 12 3.25 3.85 3.51
N PHE A 13 2.91 2.70 2.92
CA PHE A 13 2.22 2.60 1.64
C PHE A 13 0.69 2.54 1.75
N TYR A 14 0.12 2.58 2.97
CA TYR A 14 -1.34 2.59 3.18
C TYR A 14 -1.76 3.80 4.04
N ARG A 15 -2.74 4.55 3.56
CA ARG A 15 -3.27 5.77 4.22
C ARG A 15 -4.76 5.74 4.51
N GLY A 16 -5.43 4.62 4.23
CA GLY A 16 -6.85 4.48 4.54
C GLY A 16 -7.11 4.53 6.04
N SER A 17 -8.26 5.08 6.43
CA SER A 17 -8.67 5.22 7.82
C SER A 17 -8.97 3.88 8.52
N SER A 18 -9.28 2.83 7.74
CA SER A 18 -9.67 1.52 8.25
C SER A 18 -9.50 0.44 7.18
N PHE A 19 -9.01 -0.72 7.61
CA PHE A 19 -8.92 -1.93 6.79
C PHE A 19 -10.17 -2.79 7.01
N ASP A 20 -10.77 -3.33 5.94
CA ASP A 20 -11.80 -4.37 6.11
C ASP A 20 -11.17 -5.56 6.87
N PRO A 21 -11.78 -6.03 7.98
CA PRO A 21 -11.24 -7.15 8.76
C PRO A 21 -10.93 -8.39 7.92
N TYR A 22 -11.67 -8.62 6.83
CA TYR A 22 -11.42 -9.73 5.90
C TYR A 22 -9.97 -9.79 5.41
N PHE A 23 -9.36 -8.63 5.15
CA PHE A 23 -8.01 -8.59 4.60
C PHE A 23 -6.93 -8.91 5.63
N GLN A 24 -7.24 -8.96 6.93
CA GLN A 24 -6.27 -9.25 7.99
C GLN A 24 -5.83 -10.71 7.99
N ASP A 25 -6.74 -11.61 7.61
CA ASP A 25 -6.53 -13.06 7.65
C ASP A 25 -5.97 -13.61 6.32
N ILE A 26 -5.75 -12.74 5.32
CA ILE A 26 -5.19 -13.12 4.03
C ILE A 26 -3.68 -13.37 4.16
N ILE A 27 -3.27 -14.59 3.82
CA ILE A 27 -1.86 -15.03 3.82
C ILE A 27 -1.22 -14.92 2.42
N GLU A 28 -2.02 -15.02 1.36
CA GLU A 28 -1.54 -14.92 -0.03
C GLU A 28 -2.61 -14.35 -0.95
N MET A 29 -2.18 -13.48 -1.89
CA MET A 29 -3.02 -12.94 -2.96
C MET A 29 -2.38 -13.21 -4.31
N THR A 30 -3.08 -13.91 -5.20
CA THR A 30 -2.64 -14.14 -6.59
C THR A 30 -3.45 -13.27 -7.54
N TYR A 31 -2.76 -12.37 -8.26
CA TYR A 31 -3.39 -11.50 -9.27
C TYR A 31 -3.89 -12.29 -10.48
N MET A 32 -5.15 -12.07 -10.88
CA MET A 32 -5.81 -12.81 -11.97
C MET A 32 -5.58 -12.22 -13.38
N GLN A 33 -4.51 -11.45 -13.59
CA GLN A 33 -4.12 -10.85 -14.89
C GLN A 33 -5.12 -9.83 -15.48
N ALA A 34 -6.20 -9.49 -14.76
CA ALA A 34 -7.17 -8.49 -15.17
C ALA A 34 -7.15 -7.29 -14.22
N LEU A 35 -7.08 -6.10 -14.82
CA LEU A 35 -7.21 -4.82 -14.14
C LEU A 35 -8.05 -3.90 -15.02
N THR A 36 -8.95 -3.14 -14.41
CA THR A 36 -9.68 -2.06 -15.09
C THR A 36 -9.35 -0.75 -14.40
N VAL A 37 -9.07 0.28 -15.19
CA VAL A 37 -8.97 1.65 -14.69
C VAL A 37 -10.39 2.20 -14.68
N ASN A 38 -10.98 2.36 -13.50
CA ASN A 38 -12.30 2.96 -13.34
C ASN A 38 -12.22 4.48 -13.50
N ASP A 39 -11.14 5.08 -13.00
CA ASP A 39 -10.93 6.52 -13.02
C ASP A 39 -9.44 6.86 -12.91
N ILE A 40 -9.04 7.94 -13.58
CA ILE A 40 -7.69 8.51 -13.52
C ILE A 40 -7.78 10.01 -13.70
N HIS A 41 -7.30 10.75 -12.70
CA HIS A 41 -7.32 12.22 -12.74
C HIS A 41 -6.17 12.82 -11.93
N MET A 42 -5.99 14.12 -12.12
CA MET A 42 -5.03 14.93 -11.37
C MET A 42 -5.76 15.82 -10.37
N GLU A 43 -5.27 15.86 -9.13
CA GLU A 43 -5.65 16.82 -8.09
C GLU A 43 -4.43 17.66 -7.75
N GLY A 44 -4.23 18.76 -8.50
CA GLY A 44 -2.99 19.54 -8.41
C GLY A 44 -1.79 18.71 -8.92
N SER A 45 -0.85 18.39 -8.02
CA SER A 45 0.30 17.52 -8.31
C SER A 45 0.05 16.04 -7.98
N GLU A 46 -1.13 15.68 -7.48
CA GLU A 46 -1.45 14.32 -7.10
C GLU A 46 -2.12 13.58 -8.26
N LEU A 47 -1.49 12.51 -8.75
CA LEU A 47 -2.12 11.55 -9.63
C LEU A 47 -2.97 10.59 -8.80
N CYS A 48 -4.27 10.56 -9.08
CA CYS A 48 -5.25 9.70 -8.43
C CYS A 48 -5.69 8.61 -9.41
N LEU A 49 -5.71 7.35 -8.97
CA LEU A 49 -6.19 6.23 -9.76
C LEU A 49 -7.20 5.41 -8.96
N ASN A 50 -8.32 5.07 -9.58
CA ASN A 50 -9.24 4.06 -9.06
C ASN A 50 -9.19 2.84 -9.98
N LEU A 51 -8.77 1.71 -9.44
CA LEU A 51 -8.53 0.48 -10.17
C LEU A 51 -9.46 -0.61 -9.67
N ARG A 52 -10.10 -1.35 -10.57
CA ARG A 52 -10.73 -2.62 -10.25
C ARG A 52 -9.76 -3.76 -10.52
N THR A 53 -9.57 -4.60 -9.53
CA THR A 53 -8.62 -5.71 -9.58
C THR A 53 -9.29 -7.03 -9.19
N TRP A 54 -8.81 -8.14 -9.73
CA TRP A 54 -9.30 -9.47 -9.43
C TRP A 54 -8.19 -10.35 -8.88
N TRP A 55 -8.51 -11.08 -7.82
CA TRP A 55 -7.55 -11.85 -7.05
C TRP A 55 -8.09 -13.23 -6.70
N ILE A 56 -7.18 -14.19 -6.57
CA ILE A 56 -7.42 -15.40 -5.80
C ILE A 56 -6.71 -15.21 -4.47
N ASN A 57 -7.48 -15.11 -3.40
CA ASN A 57 -6.99 -14.92 -2.05
C ASN A 57 -7.05 -16.23 -1.28
N TYR A 58 -6.00 -16.46 -0.50
CA TYR A 58 -5.93 -17.51 0.50
C TYR A 58 -5.94 -16.86 1.87
N SER A 59 -6.90 -17.22 2.71
CA SER A 59 -6.96 -16.79 4.10
C SER A 59 -6.88 -17.98 5.05
N GLU A 60 -6.40 -17.73 6.26
CA GLU A 60 -6.26 -18.73 7.31
C GLU A 60 -7.23 -18.41 8.45
N HIS A 61 -8.05 -19.38 8.83
CA HIS A 61 -8.89 -19.30 10.03
C HIS A 61 -8.88 -20.65 10.75
N ASP A 62 -8.57 -20.64 12.05
CA ASP A 62 -8.62 -21.81 12.93
C ASP A 62 -7.84 -23.05 12.41
N GLY A 63 -6.70 -22.81 11.75
CA GLY A 63 -5.84 -23.81 11.13
C GLY A 63 -6.30 -24.26 9.73
N ALA A 64 -7.37 -23.69 9.19
CA ALA A 64 -7.90 -24.04 7.88
C ALA A 64 -7.61 -22.94 6.83
N ILE A 65 -7.07 -23.37 5.69
CA ILE A 65 -6.82 -22.49 4.54
C ILE A 65 -8.09 -22.42 3.67
N ASN A 66 -8.62 -21.22 3.50
CA ASN A 66 -9.76 -20.93 2.64
C ASN A 66 -9.31 -20.23 1.37
N ARG A 67 -9.84 -20.65 0.23
CA ARG A 67 -9.57 -20.05 -1.09
C ARG A 67 -10.79 -19.30 -1.59
N ARG A 68 -10.64 -18.02 -1.89
CA ARG A 68 -11.73 -17.15 -2.40
C ARG A 68 -11.27 -16.37 -3.63
N GLY A 69 -12.17 -16.18 -4.59
CA GLY A 69 -11.97 -15.23 -5.68
C GLY A 69 -12.60 -13.90 -5.29
N ASP A 70 -11.83 -12.82 -5.32
CA ASP A 70 -12.29 -11.49 -4.94
C ASP A 70 -12.11 -10.46 -6.04
N CYS A 71 -13.05 -9.54 -6.09
CA CYS A 71 -12.94 -8.30 -6.83
C CYS A 71 -12.71 -7.19 -5.82
N ILE A 72 -11.59 -6.48 -5.97
CA ILE A 72 -11.17 -5.43 -5.04
C ILE A 72 -10.99 -4.15 -5.84
N ASP A 73 -11.74 -3.12 -5.46
CA ASP A 73 -11.50 -1.76 -5.91
C ASP A 73 -10.40 -1.13 -5.04
N VAL A 74 -9.38 -0.57 -5.71
CA VAL A 74 -8.17 0.00 -5.10
C VAL A 74 -8.05 1.46 -5.52
N SER A 75 -8.01 2.36 -4.54
CA SER A 75 -7.70 3.78 -4.77
C SER A 75 -6.22 4.03 -4.46
N LEU A 76 -5.50 4.55 -5.45
CA LEU A 76 -4.08 4.87 -5.37
C LEU A 76 -3.85 6.37 -5.54
N ARG A 77 -2.83 6.88 -4.85
CA ARG A 77 -2.34 8.25 -5.00
C ARG A 77 -0.83 8.28 -5.17
N ARG A 78 -0.32 9.21 -6.00
CA ARG A 78 1.11 9.50 -6.15
C ARG A 78 1.31 10.99 -6.40
N ASN A 79 2.26 11.60 -5.71
CA ASN A 79 2.69 12.96 -5.98
C ASN A 79 3.64 12.99 -7.18
N THR A 80 3.21 13.59 -8.28
CA THR A 80 4.00 13.68 -9.53
C THR A 80 4.98 14.85 -9.53
N ALA A 81 4.96 15.72 -8.53
CA ALA A 81 5.97 16.79 -8.39
C ALA A 81 7.34 16.23 -7.96
N TYR A 82 7.36 15.01 -7.40
CA TYR A 82 8.57 14.32 -6.99
C TYR A 82 8.90 13.19 -7.98
N MET A 83 10.12 13.22 -8.51
CA MET A 83 10.65 12.09 -9.24
C MET A 83 11.12 11.02 -8.26
N GLU A 84 10.73 9.79 -8.52
CA GLU A 84 11.25 8.64 -7.77
C GLU A 84 12.77 8.58 -7.96
N PRO A 85 13.54 8.54 -6.87
CA PRO A 85 14.99 8.53 -6.97
C PRO A 85 15.45 7.24 -7.68
N PRO A 86 16.50 7.32 -8.52
CA PRO A 86 17.12 6.12 -9.05
C PRO A 86 17.48 5.16 -7.91
N SER A 87 17.17 3.87 -8.08
CA SER A 87 17.40 2.84 -7.05
C SER A 87 16.56 2.98 -5.78
N PHE A 88 15.38 3.59 -5.85
CA PHE A 88 14.41 3.58 -4.75
C PHE A 88 14.17 2.15 -4.24
N SER A 89 14.24 1.99 -2.92
CA SER A 89 13.82 0.79 -2.22
C SER A 89 13.01 1.16 -1.00
N ILE A 90 11.79 0.64 -0.92
CA ILE A 90 10.91 0.81 0.23
C ILE A 90 11.50 0.20 1.52
N THR A 91 12.44 -0.75 1.40
CA THR A 91 13.13 -1.37 2.55
C THR A 91 14.33 -0.57 3.05
N SER A 92 14.73 0.50 2.35
CA SER A 92 15.89 1.34 2.71
C SER A 92 15.71 2.75 2.17
N VAL A 93 14.80 3.51 2.78
CA VAL A 93 14.58 4.91 2.43
C VAL A 93 15.45 5.82 3.29
N HIS A 94 15.76 7.02 2.79
CA HIS A 94 16.43 8.05 3.58
C HIS A 94 15.41 9.05 4.13
N CYS A 95 15.45 9.29 5.45
CA CYS A 95 14.61 10.28 6.10
C CYS A 95 15.00 11.69 5.63
N PRO A 96 14.07 12.49 5.05
CA PRO A 96 14.39 13.85 4.60
C PRO A 96 14.78 14.81 5.74
N ALA A 97 14.33 14.53 6.97
CA ALA A 97 14.57 15.40 8.12
C ALA A 97 15.94 15.18 8.79
N CYS A 98 16.38 13.92 8.94
CA CYS A 98 17.62 13.59 9.67
C CYS A 98 18.64 12.79 8.87
N GLY A 99 18.33 12.38 7.63
CA GLY A 99 19.21 11.61 6.76
C GLY A 99 19.37 10.13 7.11
N ALA A 100 18.78 9.65 8.21
CA ALA A 100 18.88 8.25 8.60
C ALA A 100 18.17 7.32 7.61
N SER A 101 18.74 6.13 7.38
CA SER A 101 18.10 5.09 6.56
C SER A 101 17.21 4.19 7.42
N PHE A 102 16.02 3.84 6.93
CA PHE A 102 15.10 2.94 7.60
C PHE A 102 14.16 2.19 6.64
N ASP A 103 13.52 1.14 7.15
CA ASP A 103 12.57 0.29 6.42
C ASP A 103 11.14 0.86 6.52
N THR A 104 10.63 1.42 5.40
CA THR A 104 9.26 1.96 5.33
C THR A 104 8.19 0.90 5.10
N VAL A 105 8.59 -0.36 4.86
CA VAL A 105 7.63 -1.47 4.81
C VAL A 105 6.95 -1.66 6.17
N ARG A 106 7.66 -1.36 7.27
CA ARG A 106 7.20 -1.66 8.63
C ARG A 106 6.65 -0.45 9.40
N GLN A 107 7.00 0.76 8.99
CA GLN A 107 6.63 1.97 9.74
C GLN A 107 6.62 3.21 8.84
N ARG A 108 5.66 4.11 9.09
CA ARG A 108 5.47 5.37 8.36
C ARG A 108 6.27 6.53 8.92
N SER A 109 6.77 6.44 10.15
CA SER A 109 7.53 7.52 10.79
C SER A 109 8.98 7.08 11.00
N CYS A 110 9.91 8.02 10.86
CA CYS A 110 11.33 7.76 11.03
C CYS A 110 11.61 7.34 12.49
N PRO A 111 12.22 6.17 12.74
CA PRO A 111 12.43 5.67 14.10
C PRO A 111 13.50 6.48 14.87
N TYR A 112 14.27 7.31 14.18
CA TYR A 112 15.37 8.09 14.76
C TYR A 112 14.96 9.50 15.16
N CYS A 113 14.07 10.15 14.40
CA CYS A 113 13.66 11.54 14.66
C CYS A 113 12.14 11.75 14.78
N GLY A 114 11.33 10.71 14.56
CA GLY A 114 9.88 10.75 14.66
C GLY A 114 9.17 11.49 13.53
N SER A 115 9.89 12.03 12.53
CA SER A 115 9.26 12.70 11.39
C SER A 115 8.49 11.71 10.51
N ASP A 116 7.31 12.11 10.06
CA ASP A 116 6.52 11.31 9.13
C ASP A 116 7.21 11.20 7.77
N TYR A 117 7.08 10.01 7.17
CA TYR A 117 7.58 9.72 5.84
C TYR A 117 6.44 9.73 4.83
N HIS A 118 6.56 10.64 3.87
CA HIS A 118 5.59 10.84 2.80
C HIS A 118 5.92 9.92 1.61
N MET A 119 5.43 8.67 1.68
CA MET A 119 5.66 7.66 0.65
C MET A 119 5.08 8.04 -0.73
N GLU A 120 4.03 8.85 -0.78
CA GLU A 120 3.43 9.40 -2.00
C GLU A 120 4.42 10.23 -2.83
N ASN A 121 5.47 10.77 -2.20
CA ASN A 121 6.54 11.50 -2.88
C ASN A 121 7.59 10.57 -3.50
N ALA A 122 7.59 9.29 -3.13
CA ALA A 122 8.53 8.29 -3.66
C ALA A 122 7.85 7.24 -4.55
N GLY A 123 6.56 6.98 -4.35
CA GLY A 123 5.79 5.98 -5.10
C GLY A 123 4.28 6.11 -4.91
N PHE A 124 3.55 5.05 -5.27
CA PHE A 124 2.11 4.98 -5.04
C PHE A 124 1.79 4.60 -3.60
N VAL A 125 0.81 5.27 -3.01
CA VAL A 125 0.18 4.89 -1.74
C VAL A 125 -1.26 4.46 -1.99
N ILE A 126 -1.72 3.47 -1.21
CA ILE A 126 -3.10 3.00 -1.23
C ILE A 126 -3.91 3.87 -0.26
N GLU A 127 -4.95 4.53 -0.76
CA GLU A 127 -5.88 5.31 0.05
C GLU A 127 -7.07 4.47 0.50
N LYS A 128 -7.47 3.50 -0.32
CA LYS A 128 -8.68 2.70 -0.09
C LYS A 128 -8.57 1.33 -0.73
N LEU A 129 -9.14 0.33 -0.06
CA LEU A 129 -9.37 -1.03 -0.56
C LEU A 129 -10.80 -1.41 -0.23
N GLU A 130 -11.59 -1.81 -1.24
CA GLU A 130 -12.99 -2.19 -1.08
C GLU A 130 -13.29 -3.49 -1.79
N LEU A 131 -13.92 -4.43 -1.09
CA LEU A 131 -14.53 -5.59 -1.71
C LEU A 131 -15.78 -5.15 -2.51
N VAL A 132 -15.91 -5.66 -3.72
CA VAL A 132 -17.06 -5.41 -4.62
C VAL A 132 -18.16 -6.47 -4.44
#